data_AF-A0A1H4EAL5-F1
#
_entry.id   AF-A0A1H4EAL5-F1
#
_cell.length_a   1.000
_cell.length_b   1.000
_cell.length_c   1.000
_cell.angle_alpha   90.00
_cell.angle_beta   90.00
_cell.angle_gamma   90.00
#
_symmetry.space_group_name_H-M   'P 1'
#
loop_
_entity.id
_entity.type
_entity.pdbx_description
1 polymer ?
#
loop_
_entity_poly.entity_id
_entity_poly.type
_entity_poly.pdbx_seq_one_letter_code
_entity_poly.pdbx_strand_id
1 'polypeptide(L)'
;MLQGKALLRENSADKTEGLLPGTKAIFTHSLWQLLGSNSFEQVFINKILLSLSPEIRGCIFKVNSDGSLHRKTTLSTKTAQFICSSNSLDALTCLLALTLEAKKQGRLPVQRHYEMGVMSIFFRMAALTGLKVVAMQVYELISNIFNQSADDIKRITAYDESLPIPSRILPAQYPQTQRALGYLETILTLATQKRLIGEDDKERAIFLNQINHTNIADMLMELVSVEQKFELIGTNSTVLSKVLREVKKHRATKSD
;
A
#
# COMPACT_ATOMS: atom_id res chain seq x y z
N MET A 1 -17.48 1.97 35.21
CA MET A 1 -18.08 1.41 33.97
C MET A 1 -18.21 2.54 32.96
N LEU A 2 -17.39 2.55 31.91
CA LEU A 2 -17.54 3.50 30.80
C LEU A 2 -18.23 2.76 29.66
N GLN A 3 -19.51 3.06 29.45
CA GLN A 3 -20.25 2.64 28.25
C GLN A 3 -19.62 3.37 27.05
N GLY A 4 -18.99 2.61 26.15
CA GLY A 4 -18.42 3.15 24.92
C GLY A 4 -19.52 3.68 24.00
N LYS A 5 -19.46 4.96 23.65
CA LYS A 5 -20.31 5.57 22.61
C LYS A 5 -19.99 4.97 21.24
N ALA A 6 -20.68 3.90 20.86
CA ALA A 6 -20.69 3.37 19.49
C ALA A 6 -21.67 4.14 18.56
N LEU A 7 -22.52 5.01 19.11
CA LEU A 7 -23.71 5.57 18.43
C LEU A 7 -23.50 6.76 17.47
N LEU A 8 -22.27 7.28 17.31
CA LEU A 8 -22.03 8.47 16.47
C LEU A 8 -21.54 8.16 15.04
N ARG A 9 -20.82 7.05 14.82
CA ARG A 9 -20.20 6.76 13.51
C ARG A 9 -21.17 6.19 12.47
N GLU A 10 -22.06 5.28 12.86
CA GLU A 10 -23.04 4.68 11.93
C GLU A 10 -23.99 5.74 11.37
N ASN A 11 -24.51 6.62 12.24
CA ASN A 11 -25.38 7.73 11.83
C ASN A 11 -24.70 8.73 10.88
N SER A 12 -23.38 8.96 11.00
CA SER A 12 -22.65 9.80 10.05
C SER A 12 -22.34 9.08 8.74
N ALA A 13 -22.02 7.79 8.80
CA ALA A 13 -21.70 7.00 7.61
C ALA A 13 -22.95 6.81 6.73
N ASP A 14 -24.10 6.55 7.34
CA ASP A 14 -25.38 6.40 6.63
C ASP A 14 -25.86 7.72 6.00
N LYS A 15 -25.64 8.85 6.70
CA LYS A 15 -25.91 10.18 6.13
C LYS A 15 -25.00 10.50 4.96
N THR A 16 -23.71 10.17 5.04
CA THR A 16 -22.76 10.41 3.94
C THR A 16 -23.01 9.46 2.77
N GLU A 17 -23.42 8.21 3.02
CA GLU A 17 -23.83 7.27 1.98
C GLU A 17 -25.02 7.79 1.16
N GLY A 18 -25.98 8.42 1.83
CA GLY A 18 -27.10 9.09 1.16
C GLY A 18 -26.69 10.28 0.27
N LEU A 19 -25.50 10.87 0.51
CA LEU A 19 -24.95 11.96 -0.29
C LEU A 19 -24.00 11.46 -1.38
N LEU A 20 -23.19 10.43 -1.08
CA LEU A 20 -22.22 9.83 -1.97
C LEU A 20 -22.20 8.31 -1.76
N PRO A 21 -22.91 7.54 -2.62
CA PRO A 21 -22.98 6.09 -2.51
C PRO A 21 -21.61 5.42 -2.56
N GLY A 22 -21.43 4.36 -1.76
CA GLY A 22 -20.18 3.62 -1.58
C GLY A 22 -19.25 4.16 -0.49
N THR A 23 -19.54 5.33 0.10
CA THR A 23 -18.70 5.91 1.16
C THR A 23 -18.82 5.18 2.49
N LYS A 24 -19.97 4.57 2.79
CA LYS A 24 -20.16 3.76 4.00
C LYS A 24 -19.15 2.64 4.07
N ALA A 25 -18.95 1.91 2.96
CA ALA A 25 -17.98 0.81 2.89
C ALA A 25 -16.55 1.28 3.22
N ILE A 26 -16.19 2.51 2.82
CA ILE A 26 -14.91 3.12 3.16
C ILE A 26 -14.87 3.46 4.65
N PHE A 27 -15.86 4.17 5.19
CA PHE A 27 -15.84 4.62 6.60
C PHE A 27 -15.98 3.49 7.62
N THR A 28 -16.61 2.37 7.24
CA THR A 28 -16.72 1.17 8.09
C THR A 28 -15.59 0.17 7.86
N HIS A 29 -14.63 0.48 6.98
CA HIS A 29 -13.54 -0.43 6.65
C HIS A 29 -12.71 -0.81 7.89
N SER A 30 -12.30 -2.06 7.96
CA SER A 30 -11.55 -2.64 9.10
C SER A 30 -10.20 -1.96 9.35
N LEU A 31 -9.64 -1.33 8.31
CA LEU A 31 -8.47 -0.42 8.41
C LEU A 31 -8.61 0.57 9.56
N TRP A 32 -9.74 1.26 9.65
CA TRP A 32 -9.93 2.31 10.68
C TRP A 32 -10.05 1.74 12.08
N GLN A 33 -10.55 0.51 12.21
CA GLN A 33 -10.56 -0.21 13.48
C GLN A 33 -9.13 -0.59 13.89
N LEU A 34 -8.31 -1.05 12.93
CA LEU A 34 -6.91 -1.37 13.16
C LEU A 34 -6.11 -0.14 13.59
N LEU A 35 -6.23 0.97 12.84
CA LEU A 35 -5.49 2.21 13.09
C LEU A 35 -5.95 2.94 14.37
N GLY A 36 -7.20 2.74 14.78
CA GLY A 36 -7.75 3.33 16.01
C GLY A 36 -7.60 2.47 17.26
N SER A 37 -6.95 1.29 17.17
CA SER A 37 -6.79 0.39 18.30
C SER A 37 -5.54 0.70 19.12
N ASN A 38 -5.65 0.53 20.44
CA ASN A 38 -4.52 0.62 21.37
C ASN A 38 -3.99 -0.77 21.79
N SER A 39 -4.63 -1.86 21.34
CA SER A 39 -4.21 -3.24 21.63
C SER A 39 -4.25 -4.11 20.37
N PHE A 40 -3.18 -4.87 20.16
CA PHE A 40 -2.98 -5.75 19.01
C PHE A 40 -2.84 -7.20 19.48
N GLU A 41 -3.83 -7.67 20.22
CA GLU A 41 -3.94 -9.08 20.58
C GLU A 41 -4.23 -9.97 19.38
N GLN A 42 -3.84 -11.24 19.48
CA GLN A 42 -3.99 -12.21 18.38
C GLN A 42 -5.45 -12.37 17.96
N VAL A 43 -6.37 -12.35 18.94
CA VAL A 43 -7.81 -12.41 18.72
C VAL A 43 -8.29 -11.20 17.90
N PHE A 44 -7.81 -10.00 18.23
CA PHE A 44 -8.13 -8.78 17.50
C PHE A 44 -7.60 -8.81 16.06
N ILE A 45 -6.33 -9.19 15.89
CA ILE A 45 -5.71 -9.33 14.56
C ILE A 45 -6.49 -10.34 13.70
N ASN A 46 -6.85 -11.50 14.25
CA ASN A 46 -7.64 -12.49 13.54
C ASN A 46 -9.03 -11.95 13.15
N LYS A 47 -9.69 -11.20 14.04
CA LYS A 47 -10.97 -10.55 13.74
C LYS A 47 -10.86 -9.59 12.55
N ILE A 48 -9.82 -8.74 12.54
CA ILE A 48 -9.55 -7.82 11.43
C ILE A 48 -9.34 -8.61 10.13
N LEU A 49 -8.49 -9.63 10.14
CA LEU A 49 -8.19 -10.43 8.95
C LEU A 49 -9.42 -11.21 8.41
N LEU A 50 -10.32 -11.65 9.29
CA LEU A 50 -11.57 -12.33 8.89
C LEU A 50 -12.61 -11.38 8.27
N SER A 51 -12.52 -10.09 8.60
CA SER A 51 -13.44 -9.05 8.09
C SER A 51 -13.07 -8.54 6.70
N LEU A 52 -11.91 -8.93 6.17
CA LEU A 52 -11.45 -8.54 4.84
C LEU A 52 -12.26 -9.22 3.73
N SER A 53 -12.18 -8.68 2.53
CA SER A 53 -12.79 -9.26 1.33
C SER A 53 -12.41 -10.74 1.12
N PRO A 54 -13.29 -11.56 0.49
CA PRO A 54 -13.06 -12.98 0.27
C PRO A 54 -11.73 -13.31 -0.43
N GLU A 55 -11.29 -12.46 -1.35
CA GLU A 55 -10.06 -12.61 -2.13
C GLU A 55 -8.82 -12.54 -1.23
N ILE A 56 -8.74 -11.53 -0.37
CA ILE A 56 -7.64 -11.37 0.59
C ILE A 56 -7.78 -12.38 1.73
N ARG A 57 -9.00 -12.62 2.22
CA ARG A 57 -9.24 -13.59 3.28
C ARG A 57 -8.85 -15.01 2.87
N GLY A 58 -9.16 -15.45 1.65
CA GLY A 58 -8.76 -16.76 1.11
C GLY A 58 -7.25 -16.93 0.97
N CYS A 59 -6.50 -15.83 0.88
CA CYS A 59 -5.05 -15.85 0.95
C CYS A 59 -4.54 -16.23 2.34
N ILE A 60 -5.22 -15.81 3.40
CA ILE A 60 -4.78 -15.94 4.80
C ILE A 60 -5.40 -17.16 5.49
N PHE A 61 -6.63 -17.52 5.15
CA PHE A 61 -7.37 -18.62 5.78
C PHE A 61 -7.58 -19.76 4.80
N LYS A 62 -7.69 -20.97 5.33
CA LYS A 62 -8.12 -22.16 4.59
C LYS A 62 -9.36 -22.73 5.28
N VAL A 63 -10.29 -23.23 4.48
CA VAL A 63 -11.44 -23.99 4.98
C VAL A 63 -10.99 -25.45 5.09
N ASN A 64 -11.15 -26.04 6.25
CA ASN A 64 -10.89 -27.46 6.49
C ASN A 64 -12.07 -28.32 6.02
N SER A 65 -11.91 -29.64 5.99
CA SER A 65 -12.94 -30.60 5.59
C SER A 65 -14.20 -30.56 6.47
N ASP A 66 -14.07 -30.10 7.71
CA ASP A 66 -15.18 -29.91 8.67
C ASP A 66 -15.89 -28.54 8.52
N GLY A 67 -15.50 -27.73 7.54
CA GLY A 67 -16.02 -26.38 7.33
C GLY A 67 -15.40 -25.32 8.24
N SER A 68 -14.50 -25.67 9.16
CA SER A 68 -13.82 -24.71 10.03
C SER A 68 -12.80 -23.86 9.26
N LEU A 69 -12.67 -22.59 9.62
CA LEU A 69 -11.65 -21.70 9.07
C LEU A 69 -10.38 -21.76 9.92
N HIS A 70 -9.28 -22.17 9.30
CA HIS A 70 -7.96 -22.20 9.93
C HIS A 70 -7.04 -21.14 9.31
N ARG A 71 -6.35 -20.37 10.16
CA ARG A 71 -5.37 -19.37 9.71
C ARG A 71 -4.08 -20.04 9.23
N LYS A 72 -3.55 -19.64 8.08
CA LYS A 72 -2.24 -20.08 7.60
C LYS A 72 -1.16 -19.41 8.45
N THR A 73 -0.20 -20.19 8.93
CA THR A 73 0.92 -19.70 9.77
C THR A 73 1.99 -18.99 8.94
N THR A 74 2.10 -19.35 7.66
CA THR A 74 3.02 -18.75 6.69
C THR A 74 2.29 -18.44 5.39
N LEU A 75 2.70 -17.37 4.72
CA LEU A 75 2.23 -17.04 3.38
C LEU A 75 3.20 -17.59 2.35
N SER A 76 2.67 -18.19 1.28
CA SER A 76 3.49 -18.53 0.12
C SER A 76 3.99 -17.26 -0.56
N THR A 77 5.13 -17.35 -1.26
CA THR A 77 5.68 -16.22 -2.03
C THR A 77 4.67 -15.66 -3.05
N LYS A 78 3.93 -16.54 -3.73
CA LYS A 78 2.88 -16.13 -4.69
C LYS A 78 1.77 -15.35 -4.00
N THR A 79 1.33 -15.81 -2.82
CA THR A 79 0.30 -15.14 -2.02
C THR A 79 0.77 -13.78 -1.53
N ALA A 80 2.00 -13.70 -1.00
CA ALA A 80 2.59 -12.43 -0.57
C ALA A 80 2.69 -11.44 -1.74
N GLN A 81 3.15 -11.91 -2.91
CA GLN A 81 3.24 -11.09 -4.11
C GLN A 81 1.87 -10.59 -4.58
N PHE A 82 0.84 -11.44 -4.55
CA PHE A 82 -0.54 -11.06 -4.89
C PHE A 82 -1.08 -9.97 -3.95
N ILE A 83 -0.89 -10.12 -2.63
CA ILE A 83 -1.32 -9.10 -1.67
C ILE A 83 -0.53 -7.80 -1.91
N CYS A 84 0.79 -7.89 -2.07
CA CYS A 84 1.65 -6.72 -2.28
C CYS A 84 1.39 -5.99 -3.60
N SER A 85 0.85 -6.63 -4.64
CA SER A 85 0.49 -5.98 -5.91
C SER A 85 -0.95 -5.49 -5.96
N SER A 86 -1.78 -5.88 -4.97
CA SER A 86 -3.16 -5.44 -4.86
C SER A 86 -3.24 -3.98 -4.40
N ASN A 87 -3.96 -3.16 -5.16
CA ASN A 87 -4.18 -1.74 -4.85
C ASN A 87 -5.51 -1.53 -4.10
N SER A 88 -5.67 -2.18 -2.94
CA SER A 88 -6.92 -2.15 -2.17
C SER A 88 -6.69 -1.89 -0.68
N LEU A 89 -7.70 -1.30 -0.02
CA LEU A 89 -7.69 -1.08 1.44
C LEU A 89 -7.58 -2.41 2.20
N ASP A 90 -8.19 -3.49 1.71
CA ASP A 90 -8.07 -4.82 2.31
C ASP A 90 -6.64 -5.35 2.29
N ALA A 91 -5.93 -5.19 1.17
CA ALA A 91 -4.54 -5.63 1.05
C ALA A 91 -3.62 -4.83 1.97
N LEU A 92 -3.82 -3.50 2.04
CA LEU A 92 -3.10 -2.64 2.99
C LEU A 92 -3.38 -3.06 4.44
N THR A 93 -4.65 -3.27 4.79
CA THR A 93 -5.06 -3.69 6.14
C THR A 93 -4.49 -5.05 6.50
N CYS A 94 -4.48 -5.99 5.55
CA CYS A 94 -3.87 -7.30 5.72
C CYS A 94 -2.38 -7.18 6.06
N LEU A 95 -1.61 -6.43 5.26
CA LEU A 95 -0.18 -6.28 5.51
C LEU A 95 0.10 -5.56 6.83
N LEU A 96 -0.66 -4.51 7.17
CA LEU A 96 -0.53 -3.82 8.46
C LEU A 96 -0.76 -4.80 9.63
N ALA A 97 -1.82 -5.59 9.58
CA ALA A 97 -2.15 -6.57 10.61
C ALA A 97 -1.07 -7.65 10.76
N LEU A 98 -0.56 -8.19 9.64
CA LEU A 98 0.54 -9.15 9.64
C LEU A 98 1.87 -8.54 10.12
N THR A 99 2.11 -7.26 9.82
CA THR A 99 3.30 -6.54 10.30
C THR A 99 3.26 -6.37 11.82
N LEU A 100 2.10 -5.97 12.37
CA LEU A 100 1.90 -5.84 13.83
C LEU A 100 2.11 -7.18 14.55
N GLU A 101 1.58 -8.26 13.98
CA GLU A 101 1.79 -9.60 14.51
C GLU A 101 3.28 -9.99 14.49
N ALA A 102 3.98 -9.77 13.37
CA ALA A 102 5.41 -10.06 13.25
C ALA A 102 6.25 -9.25 14.25
N LYS A 103 5.91 -7.96 14.45
CA LYS A 103 6.50 -7.08 15.47
C LYS A 103 6.30 -7.68 16.87
N LYS A 104 5.07 -8.04 17.23
CA LYS A 104 4.74 -8.61 18.55
C LYS A 104 5.49 -9.92 18.83
N GLN A 105 5.75 -10.70 17.80
CA GLN A 105 6.48 -11.97 17.88
C GLN A 105 8.01 -11.80 17.76
N GLY A 106 8.53 -10.57 17.63
CA GLY A 106 9.97 -10.31 17.48
C GLY A 106 10.57 -10.80 16.16
N ARG A 107 9.76 -11.09 15.13
CA ARG A 107 10.21 -11.64 13.85
C ARG A 107 10.65 -10.52 12.90
N LEU A 108 11.77 -9.87 13.21
CA LEU A 108 12.27 -8.67 12.49
C LEU A 108 12.39 -8.84 10.96
N PRO A 109 12.91 -9.95 10.40
CA PRO A 109 12.98 -10.12 8.95
C PRO A 109 11.61 -10.18 8.28
N VAL A 110 10.64 -10.82 8.94
CA VAL A 110 9.25 -10.93 8.45
C VAL A 110 8.56 -9.58 8.55
N GLN A 111 8.74 -8.87 9.65
CA GLN A 111 8.26 -7.50 9.82
C GLN A 111 8.78 -6.61 8.68
N ARG A 112 10.09 -6.67 8.36
CA ARG A 112 10.68 -5.90 7.26
C ARG A 112 9.99 -6.14 5.94
N HIS A 113 9.82 -7.40 5.60
CA HIS A 113 9.21 -7.77 4.34
C HIS A 113 7.80 -7.20 4.21
N TYR A 114 7.00 -7.28 5.28
CA TYR A 114 5.65 -6.72 5.27
C TYR A 114 5.62 -5.19 5.29
N GLU A 115 6.53 -4.52 6.00
CA GLU A 115 6.64 -3.05 5.97
C GLU A 115 6.95 -2.53 4.56
N MET A 116 7.83 -3.20 3.82
CA MET A 116 8.10 -2.85 2.42
C MET A 116 6.82 -2.95 1.59
N GLY A 117 6.02 -4.00 1.79
CA GLY A 117 4.73 -4.16 1.13
C GLY A 117 3.70 -3.10 1.55
N VAL A 118 3.63 -2.76 2.85
CA VAL A 118 2.77 -1.68 3.38
C VAL A 118 3.11 -0.37 2.71
N MET A 119 4.38 0.03 2.71
CA MET A 119 4.82 1.29 2.10
C MET A 119 4.50 1.31 0.61
N SER A 120 4.77 0.20 -0.09
CA SER A 120 4.49 0.06 -1.52
C SER A 120 2.99 0.22 -1.85
N ILE A 121 2.09 -0.47 -1.12
CA ILE A 121 0.64 -0.32 -1.32
C ILE A 121 0.19 1.09 -0.93
N PHE A 122 0.59 1.57 0.24
CA PHE A 122 0.19 2.89 0.75
C PHE A 122 0.51 4.01 -0.24
N PHE A 123 1.74 4.04 -0.75
CA PHE A 123 2.17 5.06 -1.70
C PHE A 123 1.41 4.98 -3.04
N ARG A 124 1.16 3.78 -3.57
CA ARG A 124 0.34 3.63 -4.78
C ARG A 124 -1.09 4.10 -4.55
N MET A 125 -1.71 3.72 -3.44
CA MET A 125 -3.06 4.15 -3.11
C MET A 125 -3.13 5.67 -2.95
N ALA A 126 -2.16 6.26 -2.25
CA ALA A 126 -2.08 7.71 -2.06
C ALA A 126 -1.78 8.46 -3.37
N ALA A 127 -1.12 7.84 -4.34
CA ALA A 127 -0.86 8.45 -5.65
C ALA A 127 -2.02 8.30 -6.65
N LEU A 128 -2.80 7.21 -6.56
CA LEU A 128 -3.80 6.82 -7.57
C LEU A 128 -5.25 7.00 -7.15
N THR A 129 -5.54 7.19 -5.86
CA THR A 129 -6.91 7.23 -5.35
C THR A 129 -7.20 8.53 -4.61
N GLY A 130 -8.47 8.73 -4.25
CA GLY A 130 -8.87 9.84 -3.37
C GLY A 130 -8.17 9.87 -2.01
N LEU A 131 -7.47 8.78 -1.61
CA LEU A 131 -6.66 8.72 -0.39
C LEU A 131 -5.61 9.84 -0.34
N LYS A 132 -5.13 10.35 -1.49
CA LYS A 132 -4.15 11.45 -1.57
C LYS A 132 -4.44 12.60 -0.61
N VAL A 133 -5.71 13.01 -0.54
CA VAL A 133 -6.17 14.17 0.25
C VAL A 133 -5.91 14.00 1.75
N VAL A 134 -5.95 12.75 2.22
CA VAL A 134 -5.79 12.41 3.64
C VAL A 134 -4.57 11.52 3.90
N ALA A 135 -3.69 11.36 2.91
CA ALA A 135 -2.63 10.36 2.94
C ALA A 135 -1.68 10.59 4.13
N MET A 136 -1.30 11.84 4.40
CA MET A 136 -0.40 12.16 5.50
C MET A 136 -1.03 11.88 6.87
N GLN A 137 -2.32 12.15 7.05
CA GLN A 137 -3.05 11.83 8.29
C GLN A 137 -3.16 10.32 8.48
N VAL A 138 -3.42 9.58 7.40
CA VAL A 138 -3.43 8.10 7.45
C VAL A 138 -2.05 7.55 7.77
N TYR A 139 -1.00 8.12 7.17
CA TYR A 139 0.37 7.74 7.46
C TYR A 139 0.75 8.01 8.91
N GLU A 140 0.32 9.14 9.47
CA GLU A 140 0.56 9.47 10.88
C GLU A 140 -0.03 8.40 11.81
N LEU A 141 -1.27 7.98 11.55
CA LEU A 141 -1.90 6.88 12.29
C LEU A 141 -1.13 5.57 12.15
N ILE A 142 -0.68 5.22 10.93
CA ILE A 142 0.16 4.05 10.68
C ILE A 142 1.48 4.17 11.47
N SER A 143 2.18 5.29 11.37
CA SER A 143 3.42 5.54 12.09
C SER A 143 3.24 5.35 13.60
N ASN A 144 2.17 5.92 14.18
CA ASN A 144 1.93 5.91 15.62
C ASN A 144 1.71 4.50 16.20
N ILE A 145 1.20 3.56 15.41
CA ILE A 145 1.05 2.16 15.86
C ILE A 145 2.36 1.35 15.75
N PHE A 146 3.28 1.73 14.86
CA PHE A 146 4.53 1.00 14.64
C PHE A 146 5.73 1.58 15.38
N ASN A 147 5.74 2.86 15.69
CA ASN A 147 6.89 3.59 16.24
C ASN A 147 6.61 4.08 17.67
N GLN A 148 6.33 3.14 18.58
CA GLN A 148 5.86 3.43 19.94
C GLN A 148 6.96 3.41 21.00
N SER A 149 8.06 2.72 20.72
CA SER A 149 9.17 2.52 21.67
C SER A 149 10.52 2.93 21.07
N ALA A 150 11.51 3.17 21.92
CA ALA A 150 12.87 3.47 21.47
C ALA A 150 13.45 2.34 20.58
N ASP A 151 13.12 1.08 20.87
CA ASP A 151 13.59 -0.06 20.07
C ASP A 151 12.92 -0.11 18.69
N ASP A 152 11.67 0.36 18.59
CA ASP A 152 11.01 0.54 17.30
C ASP A 152 11.71 1.61 16.44
N ILE A 153 12.32 2.61 17.06
CA ILE A 153 13.08 3.64 16.34
C ILE A 153 14.46 3.12 15.96
N LYS A 154 15.16 2.43 16.87
CA LYS A 154 16.51 1.90 16.64
C LYS A 154 16.60 0.92 15.46
N ARG A 155 15.51 0.25 15.10
CA ARG A 155 15.47 -0.67 13.94
C ARG A 155 15.55 0.08 12.60
N ILE A 156 15.29 1.39 12.59
CA ILE A 156 15.36 2.24 11.41
C ILE A 156 16.82 2.61 11.18
N THR A 157 17.27 2.47 9.95
CA THR A 157 18.66 2.73 9.58
C THR A 157 18.81 4.06 8.85
N ALA A 158 20.01 4.65 8.89
CA ALA A 158 20.32 5.84 8.09
C ALA A 158 20.10 5.59 6.58
N TYR A 159 20.22 4.34 6.12
CA TYR A 159 19.88 3.94 4.76
C TYR A 159 18.38 4.10 4.47
N ASP A 160 17.49 3.77 5.41
CA ASP A 160 16.05 3.95 5.21
C ASP A 160 15.66 5.43 5.09
N GLU A 161 16.40 6.31 5.76
CA GLU A 161 16.20 7.77 5.68
C GLU A 161 16.74 8.39 4.39
N SER A 162 17.71 7.74 3.74
CA SER A 162 18.30 8.22 2.48
C SER A 162 17.56 7.74 1.24
N LEU A 163 16.74 6.68 1.35
CA LEU A 163 15.91 6.20 0.25
C LEU A 163 14.84 7.22 -0.13
N PRO A 164 14.63 7.52 -1.42
CA PRO A 164 13.58 8.45 -1.85
C PRO A 164 12.18 7.93 -1.58
N ILE A 165 12.00 6.60 -1.59
CA ILE A 165 10.81 5.92 -1.06
C ILE A 165 11.25 5.03 0.11
N PRO A 166 10.76 5.29 1.33
CA PRO A 166 11.16 4.52 2.49
C PRO A 166 10.74 3.05 2.35
N SER A 167 11.65 2.15 2.73
CA SER A 167 11.40 0.70 2.78
C SER A 167 10.71 0.24 4.07
N ARG A 168 10.58 1.19 5.02
CA ARG A 168 10.09 1.00 6.38
C ARG A 168 9.01 1.99 6.71
N ILE A 169 8.18 1.65 7.70
CA ILE A 169 7.27 2.61 8.32
C ILE A 169 8.09 3.50 9.25
N LEU A 170 8.44 4.69 8.75
CA LEU A 170 9.17 5.72 9.48
C LEU A 170 8.22 6.51 10.41
N PRO A 171 8.77 7.21 11.42
CA PRO A 171 7.98 8.13 12.23
C PRO A 171 7.41 9.29 11.39
N ALA A 172 6.20 9.74 11.72
CA ALA A 172 5.47 10.72 10.93
C ALA A 172 6.20 12.06 10.74
N GLN A 173 7.09 12.43 11.66
CA GLN A 173 7.91 13.64 11.56
C GLN A 173 8.96 13.58 10.43
N TYR A 174 9.25 12.40 9.88
CA TYR A 174 10.21 12.24 8.80
C TYR A 174 9.61 12.69 7.46
N PRO A 175 10.26 13.62 6.72
CA PRO A 175 9.72 14.17 5.47
C PRO A 175 9.70 13.17 4.30
N GLN A 176 10.34 12.01 4.45
CA GLN A 176 10.53 10.99 3.41
C GLN A 176 9.21 10.53 2.80
N THR A 177 8.14 10.38 3.60
CA THR A 177 6.82 9.98 3.08
C THR A 177 6.22 11.04 2.17
N GLN A 178 6.30 12.31 2.55
CA GLN A 178 5.81 13.41 1.72
C GLN A 178 6.63 13.54 0.43
N ARG A 179 7.96 13.40 0.53
CA ARG A 179 8.85 13.41 -0.64
C ARG A 179 8.53 12.26 -1.60
N ALA A 180 8.34 11.05 -1.08
CA ALA A 180 7.99 9.87 -1.87
C ALA A 180 6.69 10.07 -2.67
N LEU A 181 5.66 10.66 -2.05
CA LEU A 181 4.41 11.00 -2.73
C LEU A 181 4.63 12.02 -3.86
N GLY A 182 5.41 13.07 -3.60
CA GLY A 182 5.77 14.07 -4.63
C GLY A 182 6.53 13.46 -5.81
N TYR A 183 7.45 12.53 -5.56
CA TYR A 183 8.17 11.81 -6.62
C TYR A 183 7.22 10.99 -7.49
N LEU A 184 6.35 10.18 -6.88
CA LEU A 184 5.41 9.31 -7.61
C LEU A 184 4.41 10.12 -8.43
N GLU A 185 3.91 11.22 -7.89
CA GLU A 185 3.02 12.14 -8.60
C GLU A 185 3.71 12.78 -9.81
N THR A 186 4.94 13.27 -9.63
CA THR A 186 5.72 13.87 -10.72
C THR A 186 5.98 12.85 -11.82
N ILE A 187 6.35 11.62 -11.44
CA ILE A 187 6.61 10.52 -12.38
C ILE A 187 5.36 10.15 -13.18
N LEU A 188 4.20 9.99 -12.53
CA LEU A 188 2.94 9.73 -13.24
C LEU A 188 2.56 10.84 -14.20
N THR A 189 2.73 12.10 -13.76
CA THR A 189 2.44 13.28 -14.56
C THR A 189 3.30 13.31 -15.82
N LEU A 190 4.62 13.15 -15.67
CA LEU A 190 5.55 13.11 -16.80
C LEU A 190 5.28 11.94 -17.74
N ALA A 191 5.05 10.74 -17.21
CA ALA A 191 4.76 9.55 -18.02
C ALA A 191 3.47 9.72 -18.84
N THR A 192 2.45 10.34 -18.26
CA THR A 192 1.18 10.66 -18.95
C THR A 192 1.40 11.75 -20.02
N GLN A 193 2.06 12.86 -19.68
CA GLN A 193 2.34 13.97 -20.61
C GLN A 193 3.18 13.55 -21.82
N LYS A 194 4.06 12.56 -21.63
CA LYS A 194 4.90 11.97 -22.67
C LYS A 194 4.22 10.80 -23.39
N ARG A 195 2.94 10.53 -23.09
CA ARG A 195 2.10 9.47 -23.69
C ARG A 195 2.70 8.07 -23.55
N LEU A 196 3.53 7.86 -22.53
CA LEU A 196 4.13 6.55 -22.23
C LEU A 196 3.14 5.60 -21.57
N ILE A 197 2.22 6.18 -20.79
CA ILE A 197 1.06 5.52 -20.18
C ILE A 197 -0.20 6.34 -20.47
N GLY A 198 -1.37 5.71 -20.44
CA GLY A 198 -2.66 6.38 -20.52
C GLY A 198 -3.07 7.04 -19.20
N GLU A 199 -4.24 7.67 -19.21
CA GLU A 199 -4.85 8.27 -18.02
C GLU A 199 -5.63 7.26 -17.16
N ASP A 200 -5.80 6.03 -17.66
CA ASP A 200 -6.50 4.93 -16.98
C ASP A 200 -5.79 4.52 -15.68
N ASP A 201 -6.54 4.48 -14.57
CA ASP A 201 -6.03 4.16 -13.24
C ASP A 201 -5.37 2.78 -13.18
N LYS A 202 -5.87 1.82 -13.98
CA LYS A 202 -5.27 0.47 -14.05
C LYS A 202 -3.89 0.51 -14.69
N GLU A 203 -3.72 1.28 -15.76
CA GLU A 203 -2.42 1.42 -16.42
C GLU A 203 -1.41 2.14 -15.52
N ARG A 204 -1.85 3.21 -14.85
CA ARG A 204 -1.04 3.93 -13.85
C ARG A 204 -0.65 3.03 -12.68
N ALA A 205 -1.56 2.17 -12.20
CA ALA A 205 -1.27 1.19 -11.16
C ALA A 205 -0.22 0.17 -11.61
N ILE A 206 -0.32 -0.35 -12.84
CA ILE A 206 0.69 -1.25 -13.40
C ILE A 206 2.04 -0.56 -13.49
N PHE A 207 2.07 0.68 -13.98
CA PHE A 207 3.30 1.47 -14.09
C PHE A 207 3.97 1.68 -12.73
N LEU A 208 3.23 2.14 -11.72
CA LEU A 208 3.76 2.32 -10.37
C LEU A 208 4.24 1.01 -9.72
N ASN A 209 3.56 -0.11 -9.99
CA ASN A 209 3.96 -1.43 -9.49
C ASN A 209 5.36 -1.86 -9.96
N GLN A 210 5.87 -1.29 -11.05
CA GLN A 210 7.20 -1.61 -11.56
C GLN A 210 8.29 -0.64 -11.06
N ILE A 211 7.93 0.42 -10.34
CA ILE A 211 8.90 1.40 -9.84
C ILE A 211 9.59 0.83 -8.60
N ASN A 212 10.91 0.67 -8.68
CA ASN A 212 11.73 0.31 -7.54
C ASN A 212 12.14 1.57 -6.74
N HIS A 213 12.05 1.48 -5.42
CA HIS A 213 12.38 2.54 -4.48
C HIS A 213 13.83 3.05 -4.63
N THR A 214 14.77 2.18 -5.02
CA THR A 214 16.19 2.54 -5.17
C THR A 214 16.50 3.30 -6.46
N ASN A 215 15.65 3.17 -7.49
CA ASN A 215 15.94 3.69 -8.84
C ASN A 215 14.94 4.79 -9.24
N ILE A 216 14.16 5.29 -8.30
CA ILE A 216 13.11 6.26 -8.59
C ILE A 216 13.67 7.62 -9.06
N ALA A 217 14.84 8.03 -8.55
CA ALA A 217 15.53 9.22 -9.04
C ALA A 217 15.99 9.05 -10.49
N ASP A 218 16.57 7.89 -10.83
CA ASP A 218 16.98 7.55 -12.19
C ASP A 218 15.77 7.57 -13.13
N MET A 219 14.66 6.96 -12.72
CA MET A 219 13.40 6.97 -13.46
C MET A 219 12.90 8.40 -13.72
N LEU A 220 12.98 9.29 -12.72
CA LEU A 220 12.58 10.68 -12.88
C LEU A 220 13.48 11.39 -13.89
N MET A 221 14.80 11.24 -13.78
CA MET A 221 15.75 11.86 -14.71
C MET A 221 15.56 11.36 -16.15
N GLU A 222 15.30 10.06 -16.31
CA GLU A 222 14.97 9.45 -17.59
C GLU A 222 13.66 9.99 -18.16
N LEU A 223 12.61 10.10 -17.35
CA LEU A 223 11.35 10.68 -17.80
C LEU A 223 11.55 12.14 -18.21
N VAL A 224 12.33 12.94 -17.49
CA VAL A 224 12.63 14.32 -17.86
C VAL A 224 13.32 14.38 -19.22
N SER A 225 14.28 13.51 -19.50
CA SER A 225 15.08 13.52 -20.74
C SER A 225 14.34 13.01 -21.99
N VAL A 226 13.21 12.32 -21.86
CA VAL A 226 12.42 11.85 -23.02
C VAL A 226 11.74 13.03 -23.74
N GLU A 227 12.20 13.39 -24.94
CA GLU A 227 11.50 14.38 -25.78
C GLU A 227 10.32 13.75 -26.54
N GLN A 228 9.19 14.46 -26.65
CA GLN A 228 7.91 13.98 -27.23
C GLN A 228 8.00 13.42 -28.67
N LYS A 229 9.11 13.63 -29.39
CA LYS A 229 9.24 13.35 -30.83
C LYS A 229 10.36 12.38 -31.23
N PHE A 230 11.26 11.96 -30.34
CA PHE A 230 12.32 11.03 -30.72
C PHE A 230 12.14 9.68 -30.05
N GLU A 231 11.56 8.78 -30.84
CA GLU A 231 11.86 7.36 -30.92
C GLU A 231 12.24 6.66 -29.61
N LEU A 232 11.24 5.93 -29.10
CA LEU A 232 11.36 4.71 -28.27
C LEU A 232 12.32 3.63 -28.83
N ILE A 233 13.08 3.92 -29.89
CA ILE A 233 14.06 3.05 -30.56
C ILE A 233 15.47 3.23 -29.95
N GLY A 234 15.72 4.28 -29.16
CA GLY A 234 17.07 4.62 -28.72
C GLY A 234 17.29 4.81 -27.22
N THR A 235 16.35 4.44 -26.34
CA THR A 235 16.65 4.56 -24.90
C THR A 235 17.62 3.45 -24.49
N ASN A 236 18.91 3.78 -24.35
CA ASN A 236 19.93 2.94 -23.69
C ASN A 236 19.62 2.64 -22.21
N SER A 237 18.46 3.06 -21.69
CA SER A 237 18.03 2.81 -20.32
C SER A 237 17.45 1.41 -20.15
N THR A 238 17.94 0.68 -19.15
CA THR A 238 17.43 -0.64 -18.76
C THR A 238 16.23 -0.58 -17.82
N VAL A 239 15.91 0.57 -17.20
CA VAL A 239 14.87 0.67 -16.15
C VAL A 239 13.53 1.07 -16.73
N LEU A 240 13.41 2.27 -17.34
CA LEU A 240 12.17 2.71 -17.98
C LEU A 240 11.70 1.76 -19.09
N SER A 241 12.64 1.22 -19.89
CA SER A 241 12.30 0.26 -20.96
C SER A 241 11.70 -1.06 -20.43
N LYS A 242 12.17 -1.56 -19.27
CA LYS A 242 11.59 -2.73 -18.59
C LYS A 242 10.19 -2.43 -18.07
N VAL A 243 9.99 -1.28 -17.42
CA VAL A 243 8.68 -0.86 -16.92
C VAL A 243 7.66 -0.74 -18.05
N LEU A 244 8.02 -0.05 -19.14
CA LEU A 244 7.13 0.15 -20.28
C LEU A 244 6.83 -1.16 -21.04
N ARG A 245 7.75 -2.13 -21.03
CA ARG A 245 7.49 -3.46 -21.61
C ARG A 245 6.34 -4.16 -20.91
N GLU A 246 6.28 -4.12 -19.57
CA GLU A 246 5.19 -4.74 -18.80
C GLU A 246 3.86 -4.01 -19.01
N VAL A 247 3.88 -2.68 -19.10
CA VAL A 247 2.68 -1.89 -19.46
C VAL A 247 2.15 -2.28 -20.85
N LYS A 248 3.04 -2.40 -21.84
CA LYS A 248 2.69 -2.78 -23.21
C LYS A 248 2.13 -4.20 -23.30
N LYS A 249 2.69 -5.17 -22.57
CA LYS A 249 2.14 -6.53 -22.48
C LYS A 249 0.69 -6.51 -22.02
N HIS A 250 0.36 -5.69 -21.03
CA HIS A 250 -1.02 -5.58 -20.55
C HIS A 250 -1.97 -4.98 -21.60
N ARG A 251 -1.52 -3.97 -22.35
CA ARG A 251 -2.32 -3.41 -23.45
C ARG A 251 -2.60 -4.46 -24.53
N ALA A 252 -1.62 -5.28 -24.89
CA ALA A 252 -1.79 -6.32 -25.90
C ALA A 252 -2.84 -7.37 -25.49
N THR A 253 -2.87 -7.78 -24.21
CA THR A 253 -3.86 -8.74 -23.69
C THR A 253 -5.32 -8.24 -23.65
N LYS A 254 -5.58 -6.97 -23.97
CA LYS A 254 -6.94 -6.40 -24.06
C LYS A 254 -7.48 -6.30 -25.49
N SER A 255 -6.63 -6.52 -26.50
CA SER A 255 -7.01 -6.37 -27.91
C SER A 255 -7.47 -7.69 -28.57
N ASP A 256 -7.46 -8.78 -27.81
CA ASP A 256 -8.00 -10.10 -28.14
C ASP A 256 -9.30 -10.36 -27.34
#